data_AF-A0A4Y2WDY4-F1
#
_entry.id   AF-A0A4Y2WDY4-F1
#
_cell.length_a   1.000
_cell.length_b   1.000
_cell.length_c   1.000
_cell.angle_alpha   90.00
_cell.angle_beta   90.00
_cell.angle_gamma   90.00
#
_symmetry.space_group_name_H-M   'P 1'
#
loop_
_entity.id
_entity.type
_entity.pdbx_description
1 polymer ?
#
loop_
_entity_poly.entity_id
_entity_poly.type
_entity_poly.pdbx_seq_one_letter_code
_entity_poly.pdbx_strand_id
1 'polypeptide(L)'
;MEDEALYELEERLETLEVRFKVILEDLTSKREKTINDNSENECSKSVKIKLPKIPLPIFDGKYEEWSSFENQFRNLISINDDLSDSEKLYYLRSSLNGEAKQVETEDDTFDSLFKALKERFENKKLIINAHVNAVINFEKIQYASAKDLKSLLDNTRKI
;
A
#
# COMPACT_ATOMS: atom_id res chain seq x y z
N MET A 1 24.71 -24.24 62.06
CA MET A 1 23.40 -24.05 61.38
C MET A 1 23.28 -22.62 60.89
N GLU A 2 23.68 -21.62 61.70
CA GLU A 2 23.69 -20.20 61.32
C GLU A 2 24.73 -19.86 60.21
N ASP A 3 25.93 -20.44 60.24
CA ASP A 3 26.96 -20.19 59.21
C ASP A 3 26.63 -20.76 57.83
N GLU A 4 25.88 -21.87 57.78
CA GLU A 4 25.42 -22.50 56.53
C GLU A 4 24.38 -21.61 55.83
N ALA A 5 23.48 -21.01 56.61
CA ALA A 5 22.49 -20.09 56.08
C ALA A 5 23.12 -18.77 55.59
N LEU A 6 24.24 -18.35 56.19
CA LEU A 6 25.00 -17.18 55.75
C LEU A 6 25.68 -17.44 54.41
N TYR A 7 26.30 -18.61 54.26
CA TYR A 7 26.95 -19.02 53.02
C TYR A 7 25.94 -19.20 51.87
N GLU A 8 24.78 -19.82 52.14
CA GLU A 8 23.70 -19.94 51.14
C GLU A 8 23.14 -18.57 50.71
N LEU A 9 23.10 -17.59 51.63
CA LEU A 9 22.66 -16.24 51.32
C LEU A 9 23.68 -15.49 50.45
N GLU A 10 24.96 -15.67 50.72
CA GLU A 10 26.06 -15.09 49.94
C GLU A 10 26.08 -15.63 48.50
N GLU A 11 25.94 -16.95 48.35
CA GLU A 11 25.84 -17.61 47.03
C GLU A 11 24.62 -17.11 46.23
N ARG A 12 23.48 -16.91 46.91
CA ARG A 12 22.27 -16.35 46.28
C ARG A 12 22.47 -14.90 45.85
N LEU A 13 23.19 -14.08 46.62
CA LEU A 13 23.49 -12.70 46.26
C LEU A 13 24.40 -12.62 45.04
N GLU A 14 25.45 -13.43 44.99
CA GLU A 14 26.36 -13.50 43.85
C GLU A 14 25.62 -13.94 42.57
N THR A 15 24.78 -14.97 42.69
CA THR A 15 23.92 -15.43 41.58
C THR A 15 22.97 -14.33 41.10
N LEU A 16 22.41 -13.55 42.02
CA LEU A 16 21.47 -12.48 41.70
C LEU A 16 22.18 -11.30 41.00
N GLU A 17 23.40 -10.96 41.43
CA GLU A 17 24.22 -9.92 40.81
C GLU A 17 24.55 -10.27 39.35
N VAL A 18 24.96 -11.52 39.10
CA VAL A 18 25.21 -12.01 37.74
C VAL A 18 23.95 -11.90 36.88
N ARG A 19 22.79 -12.32 37.39
CA ARG A 19 21.52 -12.23 36.65
C ARG A 19 21.10 -10.79 36.36
N PHE A 20 21.28 -9.88 37.31
CA PHE A 20 20.99 -8.45 37.10
C PHE A 20 21.89 -7.85 36.02
N LYS A 21 23.19 -8.17 36.04
CA LYS A 21 24.15 -7.68 35.05
C LYS A 21 23.78 -8.12 33.63
N VAL A 22 23.42 -9.40 33.46
CA VAL A 22 22.96 -9.93 32.16
C VAL A 22 21.70 -9.22 31.67
N ILE A 23 20.71 -9.01 32.54
CA ILE A 23 19.47 -8.31 32.17
C ILE A 23 19.76 -6.86 31.77
N LEU A 24 20.63 -6.15 32.50
CA LEU A 24 21.03 -4.79 32.15
C LEU A 24 21.78 -4.75 30.81
N GLU A 25 22.64 -5.72 30.53
CA GLU A 25 23.38 -5.82 29.27
C GLU A 25 22.45 -6.12 28.08
N ASP A 26 21.45 -6.98 28.26
CA ASP A 26 20.40 -7.23 27.27
C ASP A 26 19.54 -5.98 27.02
N LEU A 27 19.17 -5.24 28.08
CA LEU A 27 18.38 -4.01 27.97
C LEU A 27 19.17 -2.88 27.29
N THR A 28 20.47 -2.76 27.57
CA THR A 28 21.35 -1.78 26.90
C THR A 28 21.54 -2.13 25.42
N SER A 29 21.80 -3.40 25.11
CA SER A 29 21.91 -3.90 23.73
C SER A 29 20.61 -3.75 22.93
N LYS A 30 19.45 -3.85 23.58
CA LYS A 30 18.14 -3.67 22.95
C LYS A 30 17.81 -2.19 22.70
N ARG A 31 18.25 -1.29 23.59
CA ARG A 31 18.10 0.17 23.45
C ARG A 31 18.91 0.74 22.28
N GLU A 32 20.09 0.18 22.00
CA GLU A 32 20.93 0.63 20.87
C GLU A 32 20.31 0.31 19.50
N LYS A 33 19.43 -0.69 19.40
CA LYS A 33 18.75 -1.05 18.15
C LYS A 33 17.55 -0.18 17.79
N THR A 34 17.08 0.71 18.68
CA THR A 34 15.86 1.53 18.45
C THR A 34 16.16 3.02 18.24
N ILE A 35 17.42 3.48 18.36
CA ILE A 35 17.76 4.91 18.33
C ILE A 35 18.64 5.33 17.13
N ASN A 36 19.26 4.41 16.39
CA ASN A 36 20.18 4.76 15.29
C ASN A 36 19.64 4.50 13.88
N ASP A 37 18.49 5.09 13.56
CA ASP A 37 18.17 5.47 12.18
C ASP A 37 17.99 6.99 12.13
N ASN A 38 19.10 7.72 12.24
CA ASN A 38 19.36 8.99 11.57
C ASN A 38 20.83 9.41 11.75
N SER A 39 21.51 9.68 10.63
CA SER A 39 22.82 10.36 10.46
C SER A 39 24.12 9.52 10.46
N GLU A 40 24.50 9.10 9.24
CA GLU A 40 25.83 9.19 8.59
C GLU A 40 26.98 8.15 8.86
N ASN A 41 27.15 7.29 7.82
CA ASN A 41 28.40 6.92 7.09
C ASN A 41 29.30 5.71 7.48
N GLU A 42 29.16 4.66 6.63
CA GLU A 42 30.09 3.59 6.18
C GLU A 42 30.65 2.58 7.22
N CYS A 43 30.73 1.26 7.00
CA CYS A 43 30.73 0.41 5.81
C CYS A 43 30.19 -0.97 6.20
N SER A 44 29.03 -1.33 5.66
CA SER A 44 28.61 -2.72 5.49
C SER A 44 28.00 -2.77 4.11
N LYS A 45 28.78 -3.21 3.12
CA LYS A 45 28.33 -3.41 1.74
C LYS A 45 27.38 -4.61 1.68
N SER A 46 26.24 -4.51 2.35
CA SER A 46 25.03 -5.09 1.78
C SER A 46 24.80 -4.28 0.52
N VAL A 47 24.83 -4.93 -0.63
CA VAL A 47 24.30 -4.33 -1.85
C VAL A 47 22.81 -4.17 -1.58
N LYS A 48 22.44 -3.05 -0.94
CA LYS A 48 21.07 -2.55 -0.92
C LYS A 48 20.79 -2.27 -2.37
N ILE A 49 20.24 -3.27 -3.06
CA ILE A 49 19.67 -3.09 -4.39
C ILE A 49 18.74 -1.89 -4.22
N LYS A 50 19.13 -0.76 -4.79
CA LYS A 50 18.31 0.45 -4.76
C LYS A 50 17.14 0.15 -5.66
N LEU A 51 16.07 -0.38 -5.07
CA LEU A 51 14.83 -0.59 -5.77
C LEU A 51 14.37 0.79 -6.29
N PRO A 52 13.85 0.85 -7.51
CA PRO A 52 13.24 2.08 -8.00
C PRO A 52 12.15 2.50 -7.01
N LYS A 53 12.09 3.79 -6.73
CA LYS A 53 11.01 4.35 -5.92
C LYS A 53 9.69 4.01 -6.61
N ILE A 54 8.76 3.42 -5.85
CA ILE A 54 7.43 3.13 -6.37
C ILE A 54 6.75 4.47 -6.66
N PRO A 55 6.38 4.76 -7.91
CA PRO A 55 5.71 6.02 -8.23
C PRO A 55 4.31 6.02 -7.61
N LEU A 56 3.82 7.21 -7.25
CA LEU A 56 2.42 7.39 -6.92
C LEU A 56 1.56 7.07 -8.15
N PRO A 57 0.48 6.29 -7.99
CA PRO A 57 -0.41 6.00 -9.11
C PRO A 57 -1.10 7.29 -9.53
N ILE A 58 -1.29 7.46 -10.84
CA ILE A 58 -1.96 8.61 -11.44
C ILE A 58 -3.28 8.12 -12.04
N PHE A 59 -4.32 8.93 -11.90
CA PHE A 59 -5.64 8.62 -12.41
C PHE A 59 -6.20 9.77 -13.25
N ASP A 60 -6.37 9.52 -14.55
CA ASP A 60 -6.88 10.51 -15.51
C ASP A 60 -8.43 10.53 -15.61
N GLY A 61 -9.12 9.58 -14.95
CA GLY A 61 -10.58 9.46 -15.01
C GLY A 61 -11.12 8.33 -15.89
N LYS A 62 -10.28 7.41 -16.36
CA LYS A 62 -10.76 6.27 -17.16
C LYS A 62 -11.43 5.20 -16.27
N TYR A 63 -12.68 4.89 -16.55
CA TYR A 63 -13.45 3.90 -15.80
C TYR A 63 -12.77 2.52 -15.71
N GLU A 64 -12.10 2.08 -16.78
CA GLU A 64 -11.38 0.79 -16.84
C GLU A 64 -10.19 0.74 -15.87
N GLU A 65 -9.56 1.88 -15.60
CA GLU A 65 -8.37 1.99 -14.75
C GLU A 65 -8.73 2.23 -13.27
N TRP A 66 -9.98 2.58 -12.97
CA TRP A 66 -10.44 2.92 -11.62
C TRP A 66 -10.12 1.83 -10.59
N SER A 67 -10.46 0.57 -10.87
CA SER A 67 -10.25 -0.52 -9.91
C SER A 67 -8.77 -0.77 -9.62
N SER A 68 -7.90 -0.59 -10.62
CA SER A 68 -6.45 -0.72 -10.45
C SER A 68 -5.90 0.44 -9.64
N PHE A 69 -6.33 1.67 -9.94
CA PHE A 69 -5.97 2.87 -9.20
C PHE A 69 -6.40 2.79 -7.73
N GLU A 70 -7.68 2.47 -7.45
CA GLU A 70 -8.20 2.39 -6.08
C GLU A 70 -7.36 1.43 -5.23
N ASN A 71 -7.06 0.24 -5.76
CA ASN A 71 -6.26 -0.75 -5.07
C ASN A 71 -4.82 -0.28 -4.83
N GLN A 72 -4.16 0.29 -5.85
CA GLN A 72 -2.78 0.77 -5.71
C GLN A 72 -2.69 1.93 -4.71
N PHE A 73 -3.59 2.91 -4.83
CA PHE A 73 -3.61 4.08 -3.96
C PHE A 73 -3.92 3.69 -2.51
N ARG A 74 -4.86 2.75 -2.29
CA ARG A 74 -5.17 2.25 -0.95
C ARG A 74 -3.97 1.60 -0.27
N ASN A 75 -3.26 0.73 -0.99
CA ASN A 75 -2.10 0.02 -0.44
C ASN A 75 -0.91 0.94 -0.16
N LEU A 76 -0.74 2.02 -0.94
CA LEU A 76 0.38 2.95 -0.78
C LEU A 76 0.12 4.05 0.26
N ILE A 77 -1.10 4.59 0.29
CA ILE A 77 -1.42 5.81 1.04
C ILE A 77 -2.50 5.58 2.09
N SER A 78 -3.61 4.93 1.74
CA SER A 78 -4.79 4.85 2.64
C SER A 78 -4.56 3.98 3.87
N ILE A 79 -3.77 2.91 3.76
CA ILE A 79 -3.47 1.96 4.84
C ILE A 79 -2.22 2.40 5.63
N ASN A 80 -1.53 3.45 5.18
CA ASN A 80 -0.35 3.96 5.86
C ASN A 80 -0.76 4.82 7.06
N ASP A 81 -0.44 4.34 8.26
CA ASP A 81 -0.75 5.01 9.53
C ASP A 81 0.20 6.18 9.85
N ASP A 82 1.34 6.25 9.16
CA ASP A 82 2.32 7.35 9.33
C ASP A 82 1.86 8.65 8.64
N LEU A 83 0.80 8.61 7.82
CA LEU A 83 0.27 9.75 7.10
C LEU A 83 -1.01 10.27 7.76
N SER A 84 -1.05 11.57 8.02
CA SER A 84 -2.25 12.28 8.44
C SER A 84 -3.29 12.36 7.31
N ASP A 85 -4.55 12.59 7.67
CA ASP A 85 -5.63 12.73 6.68
C ASP A 85 -5.40 13.89 5.70
N SER A 86 -4.72 14.95 6.15
CA SER A 86 -4.34 16.09 5.30
C SER A 86 -3.27 15.70 4.27
N GLU A 87 -2.28 14.90 4.68
CA GLU A 87 -1.25 14.38 3.75
C GLU A 87 -1.86 13.38 2.77
N LYS A 88 -2.74 12.49 3.24
CA LYS A 88 -3.48 11.55 2.38
C LYS A 88 -4.31 12.29 1.33
N LEU A 89 -5.00 13.37 1.73
CA LEU A 89 -5.73 14.24 0.80
C LEU A 89 -4.80 14.93 -0.21
N TYR A 90 -3.66 15.45 0.25
CA TYR A 90 -2.69 16.09 -0.64
C TYR A 90 -2.16 15.11 -1.71
N TYR A 91 -1.81 13.88 -1.30
CA TYR A 91 -1.40 12.83 -2.22
C TYR A 91 -2.53 12.43 -3.16
N LEU A 92 -3.77 12.33 -2.66
CA LEU A 92 -4.93 12.04 -3.49
C LEU A 92 -5.08 13.08 -4.59
N ARG A 93 -5.14 14.38 -4.24
CA ARG A 93 -5.24 15.48 -5.20
C ARG A 93 -4.09 15.48 -6.22
N SER A 94 -2.87 15.17 -5.76
CA SER A 94 -1.69 15.09 -6.63
C SER A 94 -1.73 13.89 -7.60
N SER A 95 -2.45 12.84 -7.24
CA SER A 95 -2.66 11.64 -8.05
C SER A 95 -3.81 11.76 -9.05
N LEU A 96 -4.66 12.79 -8.94
CA LEU A 96 -5.77 13.02 -9.88
C LEU A 96 -5.35 13.91 -11.03
N ASN A 97 -5.76 13.55 -12.22
CA ASN A 97 -5.52 14.31 -13.44
C ASN A 97 -6.75 14.23 -14.37
N GLY A 98 -6.75 15.04 -15.43
CA GLY A 98 -7.80 15.00 -16.45
C GLY A 98 -9.22 15.13 -15.88
N GLU A 99 -10.09 14.19 -16.23
CA GLU A 99 -11.49 14.17 -15.79
C GLU A 99 -11.64 13.83 -14.30
N ALA A 100 -10.71 13.08 -13.73
CA ALA A 100 -10.75 12.73 -12.31
C ALA A 100 -10.52 13.96 -11.43
N LYS A 101 -9.68 14.90 -11.89
CA LYS A 101 -9.40 16.13 -11.18
C LYS A 101 -10.61 17.05 -11.07
N GLN A 102 -11.54 16.99 -12.02
CA GLN A 102 -12.78 17.77 -11.98
C GLN A 102 -13.74 17.37 -10.84
N VAL A 103 -13.48 16.24 -10.17
CA VAL A 103 -14.28 15.79 -9.02
C VAL A 103 -13.88 16.52 -7.74
N GLU A 104 -12.66 17.09 -7.69
CA GLU A 104 -12.17 17.75 -6.48
C GLU A 104 -12.84 19.11 -6.25
N THR A 105 -13.20 19.37 -5.01
CA THR A 105 -13.67 20.66 -4.50
C THR A 105 -12.70 21.17 -3.44
N GLU A 106 -12.64 22.50 -3.24
CA GLU A 106 -11.70 23.12 -2.30
C GLU A 106 -11.92 22.65 -0.85
N ASP A 107 -13.18 22.41 -0.46
CA ASP A 107 -13.61 22.03 0.89
C ASP A 107 -13.59 20.51 1.17
N ASP A 108 -13.10 19.69 0.23
CA ASP A 108 -13.13 18.23 0.41
C ASP A 108 -12.14 17.73 1.47
N THR A 109 -12.58 16.78 2.28
CA THR A 109 -11.72 15.90 3.08
C THR A 109 -11.25 14.69 2.26
N PHE A 110 -10.25 13.95 2.75
CA PHE A 110 -9.80 12.71 2.11
C PHE A 110 -10.98 11.76 1.85
N ASP A 111 -11.79 11.49 2.88
CA ASP A 111 -12.93 10.59 2.78
C ASP A 111 -14.01 11.11 1.82
N SER A 112 -14.30 12.42 1.85
CA SER A 112 -15.28 13.04 0.94
C SER A 112 -14.86 12.85 -0.51
N LEU A 113 -13.63 13.27 -0.84
CA LEU A 113 -13.13 13.20 -2.20
C LEU A 113 -12.99 11.77 -2.70
N PHE A 114 -12.46 10.87 -1.86
CA PHE A 114 -12.29 9.47 -2.23
C PHE A 114 -13.65 8.79 -2.48
N LYS A 115 -14.66 9.13 -1.67
CA LYS A 115 -16.03 8.66 -1.88
C LYS A 115 -16.64 9.24 -3.16
N ALA A 116 -16.47 10.53 -3.44
CA ALA A 116 -16.98 11.16 -4.66
C ALA A 116 -16.38 10.53 -5.93
N LEU A 117 -15.06 10.27 -5.91
CA LEU A 117 -14.37 9.54 -6.97
C LEU A 117 -14.95 8.13 -7.15
N LYS A 118 -15.17 7.43 -6.04
CA LYS A 118 -15.77 6.10 -6.03
C LYS A 118 -17.17 6.11 -6.61
N GLU A 119 -18.05 7.00 -6.18
CA GLU A 119 -19.41 7.08 -6.72
C GLU A 119 -19.44 7.42 -8.22
N ARG A 120 -18.51 8.26 -8.69
CA ARG A 120 -18.44 8.65 -10.10
C ARG A 120 -17.83 7.58 -10.99
N PHE A 121 -16.72 6.97 -10.59
CA PHE A 121 -15.92 6.06 -11.42
C PHE A 121 -16.13 4.57 -11.11
N GLU A 122 -16.65 4.22 -9.93
CA GLU A 122 -17.09 2.86 -9.60
C GLU A 122 -18.49 2.53 -10.16
N ASN A 123 -18.96 3.30 -11.15
CA ASN A 123 -20.26 3.06 -11.74
C ASN A 123 -20.20 1.92 -12.78
N LYS A 124 -20.20 0.69 -12.26
CA LYS A 124 -20.24 -0.57 -13.00
C LYS A 124 -21.37 -0.62 -14.05
N LYS A 125 -22.47 0.14 -13.91
CA LYS A 125 -23.55 0.17 -14.92
C LYS A 125 -23.14 0.80 -16.24
N LEU A 126 -22.23 1.78 -16.24
CA LEU A 126 -21.71 2.37 -17.48
C LEU A 126 -20.67 1.45 -18.13
N ILE A 127 -19.82 0.81 -17.32
CA ILE A 127 -18.88 -0.21 -17.78
C ILE A 127 -19.65 -1.39 -18.40
N ILE A 128 -20.68 -1.90 -17.71
CA ILE A 128 -21.56 -2.94 -18.22
C ILE A 128 -22.31 -2.45 -19.45
N ASN A 129 -22.86 -1.23 -19.49
CA ASN A 129 -23.52 -0.72 -20.71
C ASN A 129 -22.55 -0.56 -21.87
N ALA A 130 -21.30 -0.16 -21.63
CA ALA A 130 -20.28 -0.08 -22.67
C ALA A 130 -19.93 -1.47 -23.21
N HIS A 131 -19.73 -2.46 -22.33
CA HIS A 131 -19.52 -3.86 -22.72
C HIS A 131 -20.76 -4.44 -23.43
N VAL A 132 -21.96 -4.19 -22.92
CA VAL A 132 -23.22 -4.65 -23.51
C VAL A 132 -23.48 -3.98 -24.85
N ASN A 133 -23.22 -2.68 -25.00
CA ASN A 133 -23.30 -2.00 -26.28
C ASN A 133 -22.23 -2.47 -27.27
N ALA A 134 -21.01 -2.77 -26.81
CA ALA A 134 -19.99 -3.39 -27.64
C ALA A 134 -20.44 -4.78 -28.13
N VAL A 135 -21.15 -5.53 -27.30
CA VAL A 135 -21.75 -6.83 -27.66
C VAL A 135 -22.95 -6.68 -28.60
N ILE A 136 -23.82 -5.70 -28.36
CA ILE A 136 -25.05 -5.49 -29.15
C ILE A 136 -24.75 -4.85 -30.51
N ASN A 137 -23.77 -3.96 -30.59
CA ASN A 137 -23.33 -3.33 -31.83
C ASN A 137 -22.33 -4.19 -32.63
N PHE A 138 -22.13 -5.47 -32.28
CA PHE A 138 -21.41 -6.37 -33.17
C PHE A 138 -22.15 -6.44 -34.51
N GLU A 139 -21.46 -5.95 -35.55
CA GLU A 139 -21.89 -6.05 -36.92
C GLU A 139 -22.22 -7.52 -37.21
N LYS A 140 -23.46 -7.81 -37.61
CA LYS A 140 -23.92 -9.17 -37.92
C LYS A 140 -22.85 -9.85 -38.76
N ILE A 141 -22.29 -10.96 -38.28
CA ILE A 141 -21.38 -11.78 -39.06
C ILE A 141 -22.15 -12.23 -40.31
N GLN A 142 -21.92 -11.56 -41.43
CA GLN A 142 -22.60 -11.84 -42.70
C GLN A 142 -22.14 -13.21 -43.24
N TYR A 143 -20.93 -13.65 -42.90
CA TYR A 143 -20.34 -14.92 -43.34
C TYR A 143 -19.50 -15.59 -42.24
N ALA A 144 -19.74 -16.88 -41.99
CA ALA A 144 -18.98 -17.67 -41.03
C ALA A 144 -17.60 -18.08 -41.60
N SER A 145 -16.65 -17.15 -41.65
CA SER A 145 -15.24 -17.44 -41.95
C SER A 145 -14.47 -17.77 -40.67
N ALA A 146 -13.47 -18.65 -40.76
CA ALA A 146 -12.58 -18.99 -39.64
C ALA A 146 -11.83 -17.75 -39.08
N LYS A 147 -11.57 -16.74 -39.92
CA LYS A 147 -10.99 -15.45 -39.49
C LYS A 147 -11.98 -14.64 -38.66
N ASP A 148 -13.24 -14.60 -39.07
CA ASP A 148 -14.27 -13.80 -38.42
C ASP A 148 -14.64 -14.42 -37.06
N LEU A 149 -14.72 -15.75 -36.98
CA LEU A 149 -14.89 -16.48 -35.72
C LEU A 149 -13.71 -16.31 -34.76
N LYS A 150 -12.47 -16.27 -35.27
CA LYS A 150 -11.28 -16.03 -34.44
C LYS A 150 -11.24 -14.60 -33.92
N SER A 151 -11.59 -13.62 -34.76
CA SER A 151 -11.69 -12.22 -34.34
C SER A 151 -12.78 -12.02 -33.27
N LEU A 152 -13.89 -12.75 -33.36
CA LEU A 152 -14.94 -12.75 -32.33
C LEU A 152 -14.40 -13.28 -30.99
N LEU A 153 -13.65 -14.38 -31.01
CA LEU A 153 -13.07 -14.96 -29.79
C LEU A 153 -12.03 -14.03 -29.16
N ASP A 154 -11.16 -13.44 -29.96
CA ASP A 154 -10.10 -12.55 -29.47
C ASP A 154 -10.67 -11.26 -28.87
N ASN A 155 -11.80 -10.78 -29.40
CA ASN A 155 -12.47 -9.57 -28.92
C ASN A 155 -13.35 -9.82 -27.68
N THR A 156 -13.99 -10.99 -27.56
CA THR A 156 -14.73 -11.36 -26.34
C THR A 156 -13.79 -11.64 -25.15
N ARG A 157 -12.54 -12.01 -25.40
CA ARG A 157 -11.53 -12.26 -24.37
C ARG A 157 -10.82 -11.00 -23.86
N LYS A 158 -11.02 -9.86 -24.52
CA LYS A 158 -10.52 -8.53 -24.11
C LYS A 158 -11.50 -7.76 -23.22
N ILE A 159 -12.74 -8.24 -23.11
CA ILE A 159 -13.75 -7.80 -22.13
C ILE A 159 -13.49 -8.55 -20.82
#